data_AF-A0A4Z1G6C9-F1
#
_entry.id   AF-A0A4Z1G6C9-F1
#
_cell.length_a   1.000
_cell.length_b   1.000
_cell.length_c   1.000
_cell.angle_alpha   90.00
_cell.angle_beta   90.00
_cell.angle_gamma   90.00
#
_symmetry.space_group_name_H-M   'P 1'
#
loop_
_entity.id
_entity.type
_entity.pdbx_description
1 polymer ?
#
loop_
_entity_poly.entity_id
_entity_poly.type
_entity_poly.pdbx_seq_one_letter_code
_entity_poly.pdbx_strand_id
1 'polypeptide(L)'
;METSDPTIIDLKSSFLRAQIFALSQPFQPSQEWQDSISEEENTLRQRAIDEALFKLNTILKQHNKISYPPQAQRHVAEQIDQLYWAAGERDVNVNGEEWSEKGADYRLSSNIEKLPDEWSEEAEMKAPKQAAKYKELQNKLLGLNEKRKAAKEKLEQFKAAKKLLEPFDQAEKNIQENLVTKNGEIEKELERMRMLMLRVERGIVGLEGKDREDHMDVDLEEDDREKLRFLGIT
;
A
#
# COMPACT_ATOMS: atom_id res chain seq x y z
N MET A 1 -16.50 -30.29 7.44
CA MET A 1 -15.19 -29.97 8.05
C MET A 1 -14.28 -29.60 6.91
N GLU A 2 -14.04 -28.30 6.73
CA GLU A 2 -13.18 -27.79 5.67
C GLU A 2 -11.74 -28.25 5.95
N THR A 3 -11.18 -29.08 5.07
CA THR A 3 -9.76 -29.37 5.07
C THR A 3 -9.07 -28.14 4.48
N SER A 4 -8.63 -27.22 5.34
CA SER A 4 -7.75 -26.14 4.93
C SER A 4 -6.55 -26.72 4.20
N ASP A 5 -6.20 -26.17 3.04
CA ASP A 5 -5.02 -26.58 2.30
C ASP A 5 -3.78 -26.51 3.22
N PRO A 6 -2.91 -27.55 3.23
CA PRO A 6 -1.78 -27.60 4.13
C PRO A 6 -0.82 -26.45 3.81
N THR A 7 -0.39 -25.72 4.84
CA THR A 7 0.59 -24.64 4.64
C THR A 7 1.94 -25.22 4.23
N ILE A 8 2.81 -24.41 3.62
CA ILE A 8 4.19 -24.82 3.27
C ILE A 8 4.94 -25.32 4.52
N ILE A 9 4.69 -24.70 5.67
CA ILE A 9 5.26 -25.10 6.96
C ILE A 9 4.72 -26.47 7.38
N ASP A 10 3.42 -26.73 7.20
CA ASP A 10 2.82 -28.03 7.48
C ASP A 10 3.41 -29.13 6.60
N LEU A 11 3.64 -28.86 5.31
CA LEU A 11 4.31 -29.78 4.39
C LEU A 11 5.76 -30.07 4.80
N LYS A 12 6.53 -29.04 5.16
CA LYS A 12 7.91 -29.22 5.64
C LYS A 12 7.94 -30.00 6.95
N SER A 13 7.04 -29.71 7.88
CA SER A 13 6.95 -30.42 9.15
C SER A 13 6.52 -31.89 8.97
N SER A 14 5.59 -32.17 8.05
CA SER A 14 5.15 -33.54 7.76
C SER A 14 6.25 -34.35 7.08
N PHE A 15 7.02 -33.74 6.19
CA PHE A 15 8.22 -34.34 5.61
C PHE A 15 9.24 -34.69 6.69
N LEU A 16 9.58 -33.76 7.59
CA LEU A 16 10.51 -34.02 8.69
C LEU A 16 10.02 -35.16 9.58
N ARG A 17 8.73 -35.21 9.90
CA ARG A 17 8.13 -36.31 10.66
C ARG A 17 8.29 -37.65 9.95
N ALA A 18 8.00 -37.71 8.66
CA ALA A 18 8.13 -38.93 7.86
C ALA A 18 9.59 -39.43 7.84
N GLN A 19 10.56 -38.52 7.63
CA GLN A 19 11.97 -38.89 7.62
C GLN A 19 12.48 -39.32 8.99
N ILE A 20 12.10 -38.61 10.05
CA ILE A 20 12.45 -38.99 11.43
C ILE A 20 11.86 -40.36 11.76
N PHE A 21 10.63 -40.65 11.33
CA PHE A 21 10.02 -41.96 11.52
C PHE A 21 10.77 -43.06 10.76
N ALA A 22 11.12 -42.84 9.49
CA ALA A 22 11.88 -43.79 8.69
C ALA A 22 13.25 -44.10 9.30
N LEU A 23 13.95 -43.08 9.81
CA LEU A 23 15.29 -43.22 10.41
C LEU A 23 15.26 -43.73 11.86
N SER A 24 14.12 -43.66 12.55
CA SER A 24 13.96 -44.14 13.93
C SER A 24 13.22 -45.47 14.04
N GLN A 25 13.13 -46.20 12.94
CA GLN A 25 12.59 -47.55 12.92
C GLN A 25 13.37 -48.43 13.90
N PRO A 26 12.70 -49.29 14.69
CA PRO A 26 13.38 -50.16 15.64
C PRO A 26 14.37 -51.07 14.93
N PHE A 27 15.55 -51.24 15.52
CA PHE A 27 16.53 -52.17 15.01
C PHE A 27 15.98 -53.59 15.07
N GLN A 28 16.11 -54.29 13.95
CA GLN A 28 15.87 -55.71 13.81
C GLN A 28 17.16 -56.35 13.31
N PRO A 29 17.55 -57.52 13.82
CA PRO A 29 18.70 -58.23 13.27
C PRO A 29 18.44 -58.60 11.81
N SER A 30 19.47 -58.51 10.97
CA SER A 30 19.37 -58.98 9.58
C SER A 30 19.15 -60.49 9.53
N GLN A 31 18.41 -60.96 8.52
CA GLN A 31 18.16 -62.39 8.29
C GLN A 31 19.49 -63.15 8.15
N GLU A 32 20.45 -62.61 7.41
CA GLU A 32 21.79 -63.18 7.23
C GLU A 32 22.56 -63.37 8.55
N TRP A 33 22.37 -62.48 9.52
CA TRP A 33 22.96 -62.62 10.84
C TRP A 33 22.26 -63.69 11.67
N GLN A 34 20.93 -63.78 11.59
CA GLN A 34 20.15 -64.82 12.27
C GLN A 34 20.54 -66.22 11.77
N ASP A 35 20.74 -66.36 10.46
CA ASP A 35 21.11 -67.63 9.82
C ASP A 35 22.55 -68.07 10.15
N SER A 36 23.43 -67.12 10.52
CA SER A 36 24.81 -67.41 10.90
C SER A 36 24.97 -68.00 12.32
N ILE A 37 23.90 -67.98 13.13
CA ILE A 37 23.92 -68.46 14.51
C ILE A 37 23.54 -69.95 14.52
N SER A 38 24.44 -70.80 15.04
CA SER A 38 24.20 -72.25 15.15
C SER A 38 23.04 -72.58 16.10
N GLU A 39 22.17 -73.54 15.72
CA GLU A 39 20.91 -73.87 16.42
C GLU A 39 21.08 -74.27 17.89
N GLU A 40 22.24 -74.81 18.30
CA GLU A 40 22.50 -75.30 19.66
C GLU A 40 22.79 -74.17 20.67
N GLU A 41 23.39 -73.06 20.25
CA GLU A 41 23.62 -71.87 21.09
C GLU A 41 22.41 -70.90 21.10
N ASN A 42 21.39 -71.21 20.30
CA ASN A 42 20.38 -70.25 19.87
C ASN A 42 19.44 -69.86 21.02
N THR A 43 18.95 -70.80 21.82
CA THR A 43 17.85 -70.53 22.78
C THR A 43 18.24 -69.62 23.95
N LEU A 44 19.44 -69.80 24.51
CA LEU A 44 19.95 -68.97 25.63
C LEU A 44 20.47 -67.62 25.14
N ARG A 45 21.05 -67.57 23.93
CA ARG A 45 21.59 -66.34 23.34
C ARG A 45 20.48 -65.45 22.80
N GLN A 46 19.42 -66.02 22.21
CA GLN A 46 18.30 -65.28 21.61
C GLN A 46 17.52 -64.48 22.67
N ARG A 47 17.31 -65.02 23.87
CA ARG A 47 16.70 -64.25 24.97
C ARG A 47 17.53 -63.03 25.38
N ALA A 48 18.86 -63.17 25.44
CA ALA A 48 19.76 -62.06 25.76
C ALA A 48 19.81 -61.03 24.63
N ILE A 49 19.77 -61.48 23.37
CA ILE A 49 19.64 -60.64 22.18
C ILE A 49 18.34 -59.85 22.22
N ASP A 50 17.20 -60.51 22.47
CA ASP A 50 15.89 -59.87 22.54
C ASP A 50 15.81 -58.84 23.66
N GLU A 51 16.39 -59.15 24.83
CA GLU A 51 16.47 -58.21 25.95
C GLU A 51 17.37 -57.00 25.62
N ALA A 52 18.52 -57.23 24.96
CA ALA A 52 19.41 -56.17 24.52
C ALA A 52 18.75 -55.29 23.44
N LEU A 53 18.07 -55.89 22.47
CA LEU A 53 17.30 -55.18 21.44
C LEU A 53 16.14 -54.39 22.04
N PHE A 54 15.45 -54.94 23.04
CA PHE A 54 14.39 -54.23 23.75
C PHE A 54 14.95 -53.01 24.48
N LYS A 55 16.06 -53.15 25.22
CA LYS A 55 16.73 -52.03 25.90
C LYS A 55 17.24 -50.98 24.91
N LEU A 56 17.84 -51.40 23.79
CA LEU A 56 18.32 -50.48 22.76
C LEU A 56 17.17 -49.70 22.12
N ASN A 57 16.11 -50.39 21.72
CA ASN A 57 14.94 -49.78 21.09
C ASN A 57 14.20 -48.84 22.05
N THR A 58 14.17 -49.14 23.36
CA THR A 58 13.59 -48.23 24.35
C THR A 58 14.43 -46.96 24.54
N ILE A 59 15.76 -47.09 24.62
CA ILE A 59 16.67 -45.94 24.66
C ILE A 59 16.53 -45.08 23.39
N LEU A 60 16.46 -45.71 22.21
CA LEU A 60 16.29 -45.02 20.94
C LEU A 60 14.97 -44.24 20.88
N LYS A 61 13.86 -44.84 21.34
CA LYS A 61 12.56 -44.16 21.45
C LYS A 61 12.63 -42.97 22.40
N GLN A 62 13.31 -43.10 23.54
CA GLN A 62 13.51 -42.01 24.49
C GLN A 62 14.32 -40.86 23.87
N HIS A 63 15.45 -41.18 23.23
CA HIS A 63 16.27 -40.20 22.53
C HIS A 63 15.49 -39.48 21.42
N ASN A 64 14.76 -40.22 20.58
CA ASN A 64 13.97 -39.63 19.50
C ASN A 64 12.91 -38.64 20.04
N LYS A 65 12.23 -38.98 21.14
CA LYS A 65 11.24 -38.12 21.79
C LYS A 65 11.86 -36.83 22.35
N ILE A 66 13.08 -36.90 22.88
CA ILE A 66 13.79 -35.76 23.48
C ILE A 66 14.40 -34.87 22.40
N SER A 67 15.04 -35.47 21.40
CA SER A 67 15.78 -34.76 20.36
C SER A 67 14.88 -34.17 19.28
N TYR A 68 13.70 -34.78 19.02
CA TYR A 68 12.79 -34.35 17.96
C TYR A 68 11.34 -34.13 18.46
N PRO A 69 11.09 -33.25 19.43
CA PRO A 69 9.74 -32.92 19.84
C PRO A 69 8.98 -32.22 18.69
N PRO A 70 7.63 -32.32 18.63
CA PRO A 70 6.84 -31.74 17.55
C PRO A 70 7.04 -30.22 17.36
N GLN A 71 7.33 -29.51 18.45
CA GLN A 71 7.63 -28.08 18.43
C GLN A 71 8.99 -27.78 17.76
N ALA A 72 10.02 -28.58 18.05
CA ALA A 72 11.33 -28.42 17.42
C ALA A 72 11.28 -28.74 15.92
N GLN A 73 10.52 -29.76 15.52
CA GLN A 73 10.30 -30.08 14.10
C GLN A 73 9.64 -28.91 13.35
N ARG A 74 8.65 -28.25 13.97
CA ARG A 74 8.02 -27.04 13.41
C ARG A 74 9.01 -25.87 13.33
N HIS A 75 9.78 -25.63 14.39
CA HIS A 75 10.77 -24.56 14.40
C HIS A 75 11.87 -24.75 13.34
N VAL A 76 12.33 -25.99 13.13
CA VAL A 76 13.27 -26.31 12.04
C VAL A 76 12.62 -26.11 10.67
N ALA A 77 11.34 -26.49 10.50
CA ALA A 77 10.61 -26.22 9.26
C ALA A 77 10.49 -24.71 8.96
N GLU A 78 10.25 -23.89 9.99
CA GLU A 78 10.23 -22.42 9.89
C GLU A 78 11.61 -21.86 9.53
N GLN A 79 12.70 -22.34 10.14
CA GLN A 79 14.06 -21.95 9.78
C GLN A 79 14.42 -22.31 8.33
N ILE A 80 14.04 -23.52 7.88
CA ILE A 80 14.25 -23.93 6.48
C ILE A 80 13.45 -23.03 5.54
N ASP A 81 12.25 -22.59 5.93
CA ASP A 81 11.47 -21.61 5.19
C ASP A 81 12.17 -20.27 5.09
N GLN A 82 12.63 -19.72 6.21
CA GLN A 82 13.38 -18.46 6.24
C GLN A 82 14.67 -18.52 5.41
N LEU A 83 15.42 -19.63 5.49
CA LEU A 83 16.63 -19.83 4.70
C LEU A 83 16.31 -19.98 3.21
N TYR A 84 15.20 -20.63 2.85
CA TYR A 84 14.78 -20.73 1.46
C TYR A 84 14.44 -19.35 0.88
N TRP A 85 13.73 -18.51 1.64
CA TRP A 85 13.48 -17.13 1.26
C TRP A 85 14.78 -16.33 1.14
N ALA A 86 15.65 -16.38 2.16
CA ALA A 86 16.92 -15.65 2.17
C ALA A 86 17.95 -16.13 1.12
N ALA A 87 17.90 -17.41 0.74
CA ALA A 87 18.71 -17.97 -0.34
C ALA A 87 18.13 -17.61 -1.72
N GLY A 88 16.80 -17.64 -1.85
CA GLY A 88 16.09 -17.14 -3.02
C GLY A 88 16.40 -15.67 -3.29
N GLU A 89 16.38 -14.82 -2.27
CA GLU A 89 16.79 -13.41 -2.38
C GLU A 89 18.26 -13.25 -2.81
N ARG A 90 19.16 -14.15 -2.39
CA ARG A 90 20.59 -14.08 -2.73
C ARG A 90 20.92 -14.56 -4.14
N ASP A 91 20.38 -15.68 -4.59
CA ASP A 91 20.66 -16.22 -5.94
C ASP A 91 20.02 -15.37 -7.05
N VAL A 92 18.90 -14.71 -6.74
CA VAL A 92 18.19 -13.84 -7.69
C VAL A 92 18.93 -12.51 -7.91
N ASN A 93 19.65 -12.02 -6.91
CA ASN A 93 20.37 -10.74 -6.99
C ASN A 93 21.73 -10.81 -7.71
N VAL A 94 22.15 -11.98 -8.18
CA VAL A 94 23.46 -12.13 -8.86
C VAL A 94 23.38 -11.78 -10.35
N ASN A 95 22.21 -11.91 -11.01
CA ASN A 95 22.02 -11.55 -12.43
C ASN A 95 20.53 -11.47 -12.90
N GLY A 96 19.54 -11.59 -12.00
CA GLY A 96 18.12 -11.62 -12.39
C GLY A 96 17.50 -10.22 -12.43
N GLU A 97 16.66 -9.94 -13.44
CA GLU A 97 15.89 -8.70 -13.47
C GLU A 97 14.79 -8.74 -12.39
N GLU A 98 14.57 -7.64 -11.66
CA GLU A 98 13.64 -7.51 -10.51
C GLU A 98 12.19 -7.96 -10.78
N TRP A 99 11.76 -8.05 -12.05
CA TRP A 99 10.45 -8.57 -12.42
C TRP A 99 10.38 -10.12 -12.48
N SER A 100 11.54 -10.78 -12.56
CA SER A 100 11.70 -12.24 -12.69
C SER A 100 11.83 -12.95 -11.33
N GLU A 101 11.91 -12.18 -10.24
CA GLU A 101 12.04 -12.71 -8.89
C GLU A 101 10.77 -13.46 -8.46
N LYS A 102 10.94 -14.65 -7.84
CA LYS A 102 9.81 -15.39 -7.27
C LYS A 102 9.26 -14.62 -6.08
N GLY A 103 8.14 -13.94 -6.30
CA GLY A 103 7.52 -13.05 -5.32
C GLY A 103 7.44 -11.58 -5.75
N ALA A 104 7.89 -11.25 -6.97
CA ALA A 104 7.76 -9.91 -7.53
C ALA A 104 6.30 -9.43 -7.47
N ASP A 105 6.08 -8.29 -6.81
CA ASP A 105 4.75 -7.69 -6.73
C ASP A 105 4.42 -6.99 -8.05
N TYR A 106 3.64 -7.66 -8.90
CA TYR A 106 3.11 -7.10 -10.14
C TYR A 106 2.02 -6.04 -9.92
N ARG A 107 1.79 -5.58 -8.68
CA ARG A 107 1.05 -4.35 -8.43
C ARG A 107 1.93 -3.13 -8.59
N LEU A 108 3.25 -3.22 -8.47
CA LEU A 108 4.11 -2.04 -8.62
C LEU A 108 4.19 -1.62 -10.09
N SER A 109 3.99 -0.33 -10.39
CA SER A 109 4.06 0.18 -11.77
C SER A 109 5.45 0.00 -12.37
N SER A 110 6.49 0.15 -11.56
CA SER A 110 7.89 -0.03 -11.97
C SER A 110 8.19 -1.44 -12.42
N ASN A 111 7.60 -2.45 -11.75
CA ASN A 111 7.77 -3.84 -12.15
C ASN A 111 7.00 -4.13 -13.43
N ILE A 112 5.75 -3.65 -13.53
CA ILE A 112 4.91 -3.79 -14.73
C ILE A 112 5.59 -3.22 -15.98
N GLU A 113 6.24 -2.06 -15.87
CA GLU A 113 6.94 -1.40 -16.98
C GLU A 113 8.22 -2.12 -17.43
N LYS A 114 8.84 -2.90 -16.54
CA LYS A 114 10.04 -3.68 -16.85
C LYS A 114 9.72 -5.06 -17.46
N LEU A 115 8.45 -5.47 -17.54
CA LEU A 115 8.12 -6.79 -18.12
C LEU A 115 8.45 -6.82 -19.62
N PRO A 116 9.14 -7.87 -20.09
CA PRO A 116 9.36 -8.09 -21.52
C PRO A 116 8.04 -8.34 -22.25
N ASP A 117 7.91 -7.80 -23.46
CA ASP A 117 6.76 -8.05 -24.37
C ASP A 117 6.66 -9.52 -24.81
N GLU A 118 7.75 -10.28 -24.69
CA GLU A 118 7.82 -11.68 -25.08
C GLU A 118 8.40 -12.54 -23.95
N TRP A 119 7.82 -13.73 -23.72
CA TRP A 119 8.21 -14.60 -22.61
C TRP A 119 9.64 -15.16 -22.78
N SER A 120 9.99 -15.58 -24.00
CA SER A 120 11.32 -15.91 -24.53
C SER A 120 11.15 -16.77 -25.79
N GLU A 121 12.08 -16.66 -26.75
CA GLU A 121 12.04 -17.45 -28.00
C GLU A 121 12.05 -18.98 -27.72
N GLU A 122 12.78 -19.41 -26.68
CA GLU A 122 12.83 -20.81 -26.27
C GLU A 122 11.50 -21.31 -25.69
N ALA A 123 10.78 -20.46 -24.97
CA ALA A 123 9.48 -20.80 -24.40
C ALA A 123 8.36 -20.78 -25.45
N GLU A 124 8.46 -19.92 -26.46
CA GLU A 124 7.55 -19.93 -27.61
C GLU A 124 7.64 -21.24 -28.39
N MET A 125 8.86 -21.78 -28.56
CA MET A 125 9.07 -23.08 -29.20
C MET A 125 8.58 -24.26 -28.35
N LYS A 126 8.83 -24.25 -27.03
CA LYS A 126 8.45 -25.36 -26.14
C LYS A 126 6.96 -25.37 -25.78
N ALA A 127 6.34 -24.20 -25.64
CA ALA A 127 4.97 -24.06 -25.14
C ALA A 127 4.24 -22.85 -25.75
N PRO A 128 3.85 -22.90 -27.04
CA PRO A 128 3.25 -21.74 -27.74
C PRO A 128 1.92 -21.28 -27.13
N LYS A 129 1.13 -22.20 -26.57
CA LYS A 129 -0.14 -21.88 -25.89
C LYS A 129 0.07 -21.05 -24.62
N GLN A 130 1.18 -21.25 -23.92
CA GLN A 130 1.49 -20.50 -22.69
C GLN A 130 2.06 -19.13 -23.02
N ALA A 131 2.88 -19.03 -24.06
CA ALA A 131 3.38 -17.75 -24.56
C ALA A 131 2.25 -16.83 -25.06
N ALA A 132 1.26 -17.36 -25.78
CA ALA A 132 0.08 -16.58 -26.18
C ALA A 132 -0.70 -16.05 -24.97
N LYS A 133 -0.90 -16.90 -23.95
CA LYS A 133 -1.55 -16.49 -22.69
C LYS A 133 -0.78 -15.41 -21.94
N TYR A 134 0.55 -15.48 -21.96
CA TYR A 134 1.36 -14.42 -21.37
C TYR A 134 1.13 -13.08 -22.06
N LYS A 135 1.23 -13.03 -23.39
CA LYS A 135 1.00 -11.79 -24.16
C LYS A 135 -0.39 -11.22 -23.86
N GLU A 136 -1.42 -12.06 -23.76
CA GLU A 136 -2.76 -11.62 -23.36
C GLU A 136 -2.82 -11.03 -21.93
N LEU A 137 -2.17 -11.67 -20.96
CA LEU A 137 -2.16 -11.23 -19.56
C LEU A 137 -1.34 -9.95 -19.38
N GLN A 138 -0.20 -9.84 -20.05
CA GLN A 138 0.65 -8.66 -20.04
C GLN A 138 -0.12 -7.44 -20.57
N ASN A 139 -0.78 -7.58 -21.72
CA ASN A 139 -1.61 -6.50 -22.28
C ASN A 139 -2.73 -6.07 -21.32
N LYS A 140 -3.36 -7.03 -20.62
CA LYS A 140 -4.36 -6.73 -19.58
C LYS A 140 -3.75 -5.97 -18.41
N LEU A 141 -2.55 -6.36 -17.96
CA LEU A 141 -1.85 -5.69 -16.86
C LEU A 141 -1.45 -4.25 -17.22
N LEU A 142 -0.94 -4.03 -18.43
CA LEU A 142 -0.61 -2.70 -18.93
C LEU A 142 -1.86 -1.80 -18.98
N GLY A 143 -2.96 -2.29 -19.57
CA GLY A 143 -4.21 -1.54 -19.63
C GLY A 143 -4.83 -1.24 -18.26
N LEU A 144 -4.69 -2.14 -17.28
CA LEU A 144 -5.11 -1.89 -15.90
C LEU A 144 -4.19 -0.89 -15.20
N ASN A 145 -2.88 -0.93 -15.47
CA ASN A 145 -1.92 0.01 -14.90
C ASN A 145 -2.17 1.44 -15.40
N GLU A 146 -2.48 1.63 -16.69
CA GLU A 146 -2.86 2.93 -17.25
C GLU A 146 -4.14 3.47 -16.62
N LYS A 147 -5.19 2.65 -16.51
CA LYS A 147 -6.44 3.04 -15.84
C LYS A 147 -6.19 3.47 -14.39
N ARG A 148 -5.29 2.76 -13.70
CA ARG A 148 -4.89 3.10 -12.34
C ARG A 148 -4.10 4.41 -12.27
N LYS A 149 -3.19 4.67 -13.21
CA LYS A 149 -2.45 5.95 -13.30
C LYS A 149 -3.43 7.11 -13.50
N ALA A 150 -4.35 7.01 -14.45
CA ALA A 150 -5.37 8.02 -14.71
C ALA A 150 -6.29 8.26 -13.49
N ALA A 151 -6.67 7.20 -12.76
CA ALA A 151 -7.46 7.33 -11.54
C ALA A 151 -6.66 8.02 -10.41
N LYS A 152 -5.37 7.72 -10.26
CA LYS A 152 -4.49 8.40 -9.30
C LYS A 152 -4.32 9.87 -9.64
N GLU A 153 -4.14 10.22 -10.91
CA GLU A 153 -4.03 11.62 -11.35
C GLU A 153 -5.31 12.41 -11.03
N LYS A 154 -6.49 11.85 -11.31
CA LYS A 154 -7.77 12.47 -10.94
C LYS A 154 -7.89 12.66 -9.43
N LEU A 155 -7.46 11.68 -8.65
CA LEU A 155 -7.47 11.76 -7.19
C LEU A 155 -6.53 12.87 -6.70
N GLU A 156 -5.34 13.01 -7.27
CA GLU A 156 -4.43 14.10 -6.92
C GLU A 156 -4.98 15.47 -7.34
N GLN A 157 -5.66 15.56 -8.48
CA GLN A 157 -6.39 16.78 -8.87
C GLN A 157 -7.48 17.14 -7.87
N PHE A 158 -8.29 16.17 -7.43
CA PHE A 158 -9.32 16.41 -6.42
C PHE A 158 -8.74 16.75 -5.05
N LYS A 159 -7.61 16.16 -4.65
CA LYS A 159 -6.90 16.55 -3.44
C LYS A 159 -6.35 17.97 -3.52
N ALA A 160 -5.78 18.35 -4.66
CA ALA A 160 -5.31 19.72 -4.88
C ALA A 160 -6.46 20.72 -4.83
N ALA A 161 -7.60 20.41 -5.47
CA ALA A 161 -8.81 21.21 -5.39
C ALA A 161 -9.35 21.28 -3.95
N LYS A 162 -9.36 20.15 -3.22
CA LYS A 162 -9.75 20.13 -1.81
C LYS A 162 -8.83 21.03 -0.97
N LYS A 163 -7.51 20.98 -1.18
CA LYS A 163 -6.55 21.85 -0.49
C LYS A 163 -6.80 23.34 -0.77
N LEU A 164 -7.23 23.69 -1.98
CA LEU A 164 -7.65 25.07 -2.28
C LEU A 164 -8.97 25.45 -1.61
N LEU A 165 -9.82 24.49 -1.30
CA LEU A 165 -11.09 24.67 -0.60
C LEU A 165 -10.93 24.61 0.94
N GLU A 166 -9.84 24.06 1.49
CA GLU A 166 -9.57 24.03 2.93
C GLU A 166 -9.71 25.40 3.64
N PRO A 167 -9.26 26.53 3.05
CA PRO A 167 -9.50 27.85 3.61
C PRO A 167 -10.98 28.24 3.69
N PHE A 168 -11.82 27.68 2.81
CA PHE A 168 -13.26 27.96 2.73
C PHE A 168 -14.11 27.11 3.68
N ASP A 169 -13.58 26.02 4.25
CA ASP A 169 -14.29 25.20 5.26
C ASP A 169 -14.64 26.00 6.53
N GLN A 170 -13.91 27.09 6.80
CA GLN A 170 -14.25 28.08 7.83
C GLN A 170 -14.43 29.46 7.18
N ALA A 171 -15.35 29.53 6.19
CA ALA A 171 -15.68 30.75 5.46
C ALA A 171 -15.90 31.97 6.37
N GLU A 172 -16.59 31.78 7.50
CA GLU A 172 -16.88 32.84 8.48
C GLU A 172 -15.64 33.40 9.21
N LYS A 173 -14.51 32.67 9.24
CA LYS A 173 -13.27 33.09 9.93
C LYS A 173 -12.12 33.43 8.99
N ASN A 174 -12.06 32.80 7.82
CA ASN A 174 -10.90 32.88 6.92
C ASN A 174 -11.14 33.70 5.65
N ILE A 175 -12.40 33.87 5.23
CA ILE A 175 -12.73 34.66 4.05
C ILE A 175 -13.07 36.07 4.52
N GLN A 176 -12.40 37.06 3.94
CA GLN A 176 -12.76 38.46 4.16
C GLN A 176 -14.21 38.69 3.69
N GLU A 177 -15.08 39.22 4.56
CA GLU A 177 -16.47 39.60 4.26
C GLU A 177 -16.62 40.46 2.99
N ASN A 178 -15.53 41.09 2.57
CA ASN A 178 -15.45 42.03 1.45
C ASN A 178 -15.30 41.40 0.05
N LEU A 179 -15.11 40.07 -0.08
CA LEU A 179 -14.86 39.46 -1.40
C LEU A 179 -16.11 39.08 -2.19
N VAL A 180 -17.25 38.75 -1.56
CA VAL A 180 -18.45 38.32 -2.29
C VAL A 180 -19.73 38.66 -1.52
N THR A 181 -20.02 39.93 -1.33
CA THR A 181 -21.39 40.36 -1.02
C THR A 181 -21.80 41.46 -1.98
N LYS A 182 -22.92 41.26 -2.71
CA LYS A 182 -23.65 42.37 -3.31
C LYS A 182 -23.99 43.34 -2.18
N ASN A 183 -23.62 44.62 -2.28
CA ASN A 183 -23.63 45.62 -1.21
C ASN A 183 -22.47 45.56 -0.20
N GLY A 184 -21.30 45.02 -0.60
CA GLY A 184 -20.10 44.97 0.23
C GLY A 184 -19.48 46.35 0.51
N GLU A 185 -18.57 46.43 1.49
CA GLU A 185 -17.95 47.69 1.92
C GLU A 185 -17.21 48.40 0.78
N ILE A 186 -16.59 47.63 -0.12
CA ILE A 186 -15.88 48.16 -1.30
C ILE A 186 -16.85 48.84 -2.27
N GLU A 187 -18.05 48.29 -2.47
CA GLU A 187 -19.06 48.90 -3.36
C GLU A 187 -19.55 50.24 -2.79
N LYS A 188 -19.76 50.30 -1.47
CA LYS A 188 -20.09 51.54 -0.76
C LYS A 188 -18.95 52.57 -0.84
N GLU A 189 -17.70 52.14 -0.72
CA GLU A 189 -16.55 53.05 -0.80
C GLU A 189 -16.32 53.55 -2.23
N LEU A 190 -16.55 52.70 -3.24
CA LEU A 190 -16.56 53.11 -4.65
C LEU A 190 -17.68 54.11 -4.94
N GLU A 191 -18.84 53.95 -4.34
CA GLU A 191 -19.95 54.91 -4.46
C GLU A 191 -19.63 56.25 -3.78
N ARG A 192 -19.00 56.24 -2.60
CA ARG A 192 -18.46 57.45 -1.97
C ARG A 192 -17.40 58.13 -2.82
N MET A 193 -16.48 57.37 -3.41
CA MET A 193 -15.47 57.90 -4.33
C MET A 193 -16.11 58.53 -5.57
N ARG A 194 -17.17 57.95 -6.13
CA ARG A 194 -17.92 58.57 -7.24
C ARG A 194 -18.56 59.88 -6.83
N MET A 195 -19.17 59.94 -5.65
CA MET A 195 -19.73 61.20 -5.13
C MET A 195 -18.65 62.26 -4.87
N LEU A 196 -17.50 61.86 -4.34
CA LEU A 196 -16.34 62.73 -4.14
C LEU A 196 -15.79 63.23 -5.47
N MET A 197 -15.67 62.37 -6.50
CA MET A 197 -15.27 62.78 -7.85
C MET A 197 -16.24 63.80 -8.44
N LEU A 198 -17.55 63.56 -8.37
CA LEU A 198 -18.56 64.52 -8.83
C LEU A 198 -18.45 65.86 -8.09
N ARG A 199 -18.17 65.84 -6.78
CA ARG A 199 -17.94 67.07 -6.00
C ARG A 199 -16.64 67.77 -6.38
N VAL A 200 -15.58 67.03 -6.63
CA VAL A 200 -14.28 67.57 -7.07
C VAL A 200 -14.39 68.15 -8.47
N GLU A 201 -15.04 67.47 -9.41
CA GLU A 201 -15.35 68.00 -10.74
C GLU A 201 -16.18 69.29 -10.65
N ARG A 202 -17.23 69.30 -9.81
CA ARG A 202 -18.06 70.50 -9.60
C ARG A 202 -17.31 71.63 -8.88
N GLY A 203 -16.38 71.29 -7.99
CA GLY A 203 -15.49 72.23 -7.31
C GLY A 203 -14.41 72.80 -8.24
N ILE A 204 -13.89 71.99 -9.16
CA ILE A 204 -12.93 72.41 -10.20
C ILE A 204 -13.64 73.29 -11.23
N VAL A 205 -14.85 72.92 -11.67
CA VAL A 205 -15.70 73.78 -12.54
C VAL A 205 -16.09 75.07 -11.83
N GLY A 206 -16.35 75.02 -10.51
CA GLY A 206 -16.59 76.20 -9.68
C GLY A 206 -15.35 77.07 -9.45
N LEU A 207 -14.14 76.52 -9.61
CA LEU A 207 -12.87 77.25 -9.56
C LEU A 207 -12.46 77.79 -10.94
N GLU A 208 -12.75 77.08 -12.03
CA GLU A 208 -12.62 77.61 -13.40
C GLU A 208 -13.65 78.70 -13.72
N GLY A 209 -14.77 78.75 -12.98
CA GLY A 209 -15.74 79.84 -13.04
C GLY A 209 -15.43 81.04 -12.14
N LYS A 210 -14.40 80.95 -11.28
CA LYS A 210 -14.12 81.97 -10.26
C LYS A 210 -13.17 83.07 -10.75
N ASP A 211 -13.50 83.62 -11.91
CA ASP A 211 -13.08 84.95 -12.36
C ASP A 211 -14.29 85.85 -12.69
N ARG A 212 -15.51 85.46 -12.30
CA ARG A 212 -16.66 86.37 -12.27
C ARG A 212 -17.40 86.25 -10.96
N GLU A 213 -17.33 87.35 -10.20
CA GLU A 213 -18.25 87.69 -9.13
C GLU A 213 -19.69 87.39 -9.58
N ASP A 214 -20.41 86.57 -8.82
CA ASP A 214 -21.81 86.85 -8.55
C ASP A 214 -22.30 86.05 -7.34
N HIS A 215 -22.98 86.78 -6.47
CA HIS A 215 -23.75 86.33 -5.32
C HIS A 215 -24.81 85.32 -5.78
N MET A 216 -24.76 84.07 -5.31
CA MET A 216 -25.91 83.18 -5.37
C MET A 216 -26.16 82.60 -3.98
N ASP A 217 -27.11 83.20 -3.29
CA ASP A 217 -27.82 82.57 -2.18
C ASP A 217 -28.51 81.31 -2.73
N VAL A 218 -28.00 80.14 -2.33
CA VAL A 218 -28.61 78.86 -2.67
C VAL A 218 -29.71 78.61 -1.66
N ASP A 219 -30.95 78.88 -2.06
CA ASP A 219 -32.14 78.49 -1.32
C ASP A 219 -32.21 76.96 -1.32
N LEU A 220 -31.87 76.35 -0.16
CA LEU A 220 -32.03 74.92 0.07
C LEU A 220 -33.50 74.65 0.38
N GLU A 221 -34.18 73.89 -0.47
CA GLU A 221 -35.53 73.38 -0.21
C GLU A 221 -35.57 72.65 1.15
N GLU A 222 -36.65 72.86 1.92
CA GLU A 222 -36.79 72.40 3.32
C GLU A 222 -36.55 70.90 3.53
N ASP A 223 -36.80 70.08 2.51
CA ASP A 223 -36.62 68.61 2.53
C ASP A 223 -35.16 68.17 2.72
N ASP A 224 -34.19 68.95 2.23
CA ASP A 224 -32.76 68.62 2.36
C ASP A 224 -32.20 69.02 3.73
N ARG A 225 -32.85 69.96 4.43
CA ARG A 225 -32.49 70.33 5.80
C ARG A 225 -32.94 69.28 6.82
N GLU A 226 -34.06 68.60 6.57
CA GLU A 226 -34.54 67.54 7.47
C GLU A 226 -33.65 66.29 7.42
N LYS A 227 -33.15 65.92 6.23
CA LYS A 227 -32.21 64.79 6.08
C LYS A 227 -30.87 65.04 6.78
N LEU A 228 -30.40 66.29 6.79
CA LEU A 228 -29.17 66.68 7.50
C LEU A 228 -29.36 66.68 9.02
N ARG A 229 -30.55 67.05 9.53
CA ARG A 229 -30.88 66.93 10.96
C ARG A 229 -30.98 65.47 11.41
N PHE A 230 -31.48 64.58 10.55
CA PHE A 230 -31.54 63.15 10.82
C PHE A 230 -30.14 62.50 10.94
N LEU A 231 -29.12 63.13 10.36
CA LEU A 231 -27.72 62.67 10.38
C LEU A 231 -26.87 63.32 11.49
N GLY A 232 -27.46 64.14 12.36
CA GLY A 232 -26.77 64.65 13.56
C GLY A 232 -25.58 65.57 13.27
N ILE A 233 -25.57 66.25 12.12
CA ILE A 233 -24.53 67.22 11.78
C ILE A 233 -25.19 68.61 11.72
N THR A 234 -25.17 69.28 12.87
CA THR A 234 -25.18 70.73 13.00
C THR A 234 -23.97 71.13 13.82
#